data_AF-D7DIS8-F1
#
_entry.id   AF-D7DIS8-F1
#
_cell.length_a   1.000
_cell.length_b   1.000
_cell.length_c   1.000
_cell.angle_alpha   90.00
_cell.angle_beta   90.00
_cell.angle_gamma   90.00
#
_symmetry.space_group_name_H-M   'P 1'
#
loop_
_entity.id
_entity.type
_entity.pdbx_description
1 polymer ?
#
loop_
_entity_poly.entity_id
_entity_poly.type
_entity_poly.pdbx_seq_one_letter_code
_entity_poly.pdbx_strand_id
1 'polypeptide(L)'
;MDQTREDEAVRAYLRLLQTKGAVSAALLRRSQFLEKLIVNLAGKELDGNEYRDAVEPLMETVPTDDWHDCLTAAREFYPFWKEDIKAIAALNINPGFDITPLQWKPLPTSLKLLMESLATEKFDASENWPLKAYAQALRQEGSEQSLVDTRVKLAKIILVRLKNAPVKNHKSYRTAVDLTLPLFNIKNNRRLFLVVVREFYHFWIGNPDASSMVLKDGSGNILL
;
A
#
# COMPACT_ATOMS: atom_id res chain seq x y z
N MET A 1 -32.92 11.27 -8.19
CA MET A 1 -32.16 10.04 -7.87
C MET A 1 -32.03 10.02 -6.37
N ASP A 2 -32.56 8.99 -5.72
CA ASP A 2 -32.36 8.83 -4.29
C ASP A 2 -30.87 8.69 -4.01
N GLN A 3 -30.44 9.42 -2.99
CA GLN A 3 -29.07 9.58 -2.61
C GLN A 3 -28.63 8.31 -1.88
N THR A 4 -27.68 7.55 -2.44
CA THR A 4 -27.23 6.30 -1.81
C THR A 4 -26.30 6.58 -0.64
N ARG A 5 -26.16 5.62 0.28
CA ARG A 5 -25.17 5.66 1.37
C ARG A 5 -23.77 5.92 0.83
N GLU A 6 -23.42 5.26 -0.27
CA GLU A 6 -22.12 5.39 -0.91
C GLU A 6 -21.89 6.81 -1.47
N ASP A 7 -22.93 7.43 -2.04
CA ASP A 7 -22.86 8.83 -2.50
C ASP A 7 -22.61 9.80 -1.33
N GLU A 8 -23.21 9.53 -0.17
CA GLU A 8 -23.00 10.32 1.05
C GLU A 8 -21.56 10.19 1.56
N ALA A 9 -21.04 8.97 1.59
CA ALA A 9 -19.66 8.70 1.97
C ALA A 9 -18.67 9.45 1.06
N VAL A 10 -18.88 9.42 -0.27
CA VAL A 10 -18.01 10.11 -1.23
C VAL A 10 -18.04 11.61 -1.02
N ARG A 11 -19.23 12.20 -0.85
CA ARG A 11 -19.36 13.65 -0.58
C ARG A 11 -18.66 14.05 0.73
N ALA A 12 -18.83 13.26 1.79
CA ALA A 12 -18.20 13.54 3.08
C ALA A 12 -16.66 13.52 2.97
N TYR A 13 -16.12 12.51 2.28
CA TYR A 13 -14.69 12.39 2.03
C TYR A 13 -14.14 13.56 1.19
N LEU A 14 -14.76 13.87 0.05
CA LEU A 14 -14.31 14.95 -0.83
C LEU A 14 -14.42 16.33 -0.15
N ARG A 15 -15.47 16.55 0.65
CA ARG A 15 -15.64 17.79 1.43
C ARG A 15 -14.53 17.94 2.48
N LEU A 16 -14.13 16.83 3.13
CA LEU A 16 -13.02 16.86 4.07
C LEU A 16 -11.72 17.25 3.36
N LEU A 17 -11.40 16.63 2.22
CA LEU A 17 -10.22 16.97 1.43
C LEU A 17 -10.21 18.43 0.98
N GLN A 18 -11.35 18.93 0.52
CA GLN A 18 -11.50 20.33 0.11
C GLN A 18 -11.24 21.28 1.29
N THR A 19 -11.79 20.98 2.47
CA THR A 19 -11.56 21.76 3.70
C THR A 19 -10.09 21.75 4.12
N LYS A 20 -9.36 20.67 3.80
CA LYS A 20 -7.93 20.52 4.04
C LYS A 20 -7.06 21.21 2.98
N GLY A 21 -7.63 21.77 1.92
CA GLY A 21 -6.90 22.52 0.90
C GLY A 21 -6.45 21.69 -0.31
N ALA A 22 -7.07 20.54 -0.56
CA ALA A 22 -6.78 19.76 -1.78
C ALA A 22 -7.11 20.55 -3.05
N VAL A 23 -6.21 20.52 -4.03
CA VAL A 23 -6.40 21.21 -5.31
C VAL A 23 -7.50 20.57 -6.15
N SER A 24 -8.21 21.36 -6.94
CA SER A 24 -9.37 20.90 -7.74
C SER A 24 -9.05 19.72 -8.66
N ALA A 25 -7.86 19.69 -9.26
CA ALA A 25 -7.44 18.58 -10.13
C ALA A 25 -7.25 17.26 -9.37
N ALA A 26 -6.86 17.31 -8.09
CA ALA A 26 -6.73 16.12 -7.24
C ALA A 26 -8.12 15.64 -6.79
N LEU A 27 -9.00 16.57 -6.42
CA LEU A 27 -10.39 16.26 -6.07
C LEU A 27 -11.15 15.61 -7.24
N LEU A 28 -10.99 16.14 -8.45
CA LEU A 28 -11.63 15.60 -9.65
C LEU A 28 -11.18 14.16 -9.93
N ARG A 29 -9.88 13.90 -9.91
CA ARG A 29 -9.33 12.54 -10.11
C ARG A 29 -9.84 11.56 -9.06
N ARG A 30 -9.86 11.97 -7.79
CA ARG A 30 -10.40 11.14 -6.70
C ARG A 30 -11.90 10.89 -6.87
N SER A 31 -12.69 11.89 -7.28
CA SER A 31 -14.12 11.73 -7.56
C SER A 31 -14.36 10.69 -8.65
N GLN A 32 -13.69 10.81 -9.79
CA GLN A 32 -13.85 9.90 -10.92
C GLN A 32 -13.49 8.45 -10.58
N PHE A 33 -12.45 8.26 -9.76
CA PHE A 33 -12.10 6.94 -9.27
C PHE A 33 -13.17 6.39 -8.30
N LEU A 34 -13.61 7.21 -7.35
CA LEU A 34 -14.58 6.79 -6.34
C LEU A 34 -15.97 6.54 -6.92
N GLU A 35 -16.41 7.29 -7.93
CA GLU A 35 -17.65 7.05 -8.67
C GLU A 35 -17.70 5.64 -9.27
N LYS A 36 -16.55 5.12 -9.74
CA LYS A 36 -16.46 3.72 -10.19
C LYS A 36 -16.46 2.74 -9.02
N LEU A 37 -15.77 3.09 -7.93
CA LEU A 37 -15.68 2.23 -6.75
C LEU A 37 -17.04 2.03 -6.07
N ILE A 38 -17.85 3.09 -5.93
CA ILE A 38 -19.14 2.99 -5.26
C ILE A 38 -20.14 2.11 -6.01
N VAL A 39 -20.03 2.01 -7.35
CA VAL A 39 -20.82 1.07 -8.14
C VAL A 39 -20.52 -0.38 -7.73
N ASN A 40 -19.26 -0.70 -7.43
CA ASN A 40 -18.85 -2.04 -6.97
C ASN A 40 -19.22 -2.30 -5.48
N LEU A 41 -19.44 -1.24 -4.71
CA LEU A 41 -19.77 -1.31 -3.28
C LEU A 41 -21.28 -1.26 -3.00
N ALA A 42 -22.10 -0.90 -3.98
CA ALA A 42 -23.53 -0.72 -3.82
C ALA A 42 -24.18 -2.00 -3.26
N GLY A 43 -24.86 -1.87 -2.12
CA GLY A 43 -25.55 -2.97 -1.44
C GLY A 43 -24.65 -3.99 -0.76
N LYS A 44 -23.34 -3.76 -0.68
CA LYS A 44 -22.40 -4.63 0.05
C LYS A 44 -22.46 -4.42 1.56
N GLU A 45 -22.14 -5.48 2.29
CA GLU A 45 -21.96 -5.42 3.74
C GLU A 45 -20.76 -4.52 4.09
N LEU A 46 -20.86 -3.79 5.21
CA LEU A 46 -19.84 -2.82 5.65
C LEU A 46 -18.64 -3.49 6.32
N ASP A 47 -18.00 -4.40 5.59
CA ASP A 47 -16.83 -5.13 6.06
C ASP A 47 -15.60 -4.94 5.15
N GLY A 48 -14.44 -5.30 5.69
CA GLY A 48 -13.17 -5.13 4.99
C GLY A 48 -12.94 -6.12 3.85
N ASN A 49 -13.63 -7.26 3.83
CA ASN A 49 -13.54 -8.25 2.76
C ASN A 49 -14.31 -7.79 1.53
N GLU A 50 -15.57 -7.40 1.69
CA GLU A 50 -16.40 -6.87 0.60
C GLU A 50 -15.78 -5.64 -0.03
N TYR A 51 -15.25 -4.73 0.80
CA TYR A 51 -14.57 -3.55 0.29
C TYR A 51 -13.31 -3.90 -0.50
N ARG A 52 -12.53 -4.87 -0.04
CA ARG A 52 -11.33 -5.34 -0.75
C ARG A 52 -11.70 -5.97 -2.10
N ASP A 53 -12.73 -6.80 -2.11
CA ASP A 53 -13.22 -7.49 -3.30
C ASP A 53 -13.78 -6.52 -4.34
N ALA A 54 -14.28 -5.34 -3.91
CA ALA A 54 -14.68 -4.26 -4.79
C ALA A 54 -13.49 -3.43 -5.33
N VAL A 55 -12.46 -3.19 -4.51
CA VAL A 55 -11.28 -2.37 -4.89
C VAL A 55 -10.35 -3.13 -5.84
N GLU A 56 -10.10 -4.42 -5.60
CA GLU A 56 -9.14 -5.21 -6.39
C GLU A 56 -9.39 -5.18 -7.91
N PRO A 57 -10.59 -5.55 -8.41
CA PRO A 57 -10.85 -5.53 -9.86
C PRO A 57 -10.82 -4.12 -10.45
N LEU A 58 -11.23 -3.09 -9.68
CA LEU A 58 -11.14 -1.71 -10.14
C LEU A 58 -9.69 -1.28 -10.35
N MET A 59 -8.80 -1.65 -9.42
CA MET A 59 -7.39 -1.31 -9.52
C MET A 59 -6.75 -1.89 -10.79
N GLU A 60 -7.11 -3.11 -11.24
CA GLU A 60 -6.57 -3.67 -12.49
C GLU A 60 -6.88 -2.82 -13.75
N THR A 61 -7.84 -1.89 -13.66
CA THR A 61 -8.18 -0.95 -14.76
C THR A 61 -7.44 0.39 -14.66
N VAL A 62 -6.71 0.63 -13.57
CA VAL A 62 -6.01 1.88 -13.29
C VAL A 62 -4.64 1.90 -13.97
N PRO A 63 -4.27 2.96 -14.70
CA PRO A 63 -2.92 3.13 -15.23
C PRO A 63 -1.85 3.10 -14.13
N THR A 64 -0.70 2.51 -14.42
CA THR A 64 0.43 2.38 -13.47
C THR A 64 0.81 3.70 -12.80
N ASP A 65 0.78 4.82 -13.54
CA ASP A 65 1.18 6.14 -13.05
C ASP A 65 0.20 6.73 -12.03
N ASP A 66 -1.07 6.32 -12.11
CA ASP A 66 -2.18 6.73 -11.24
C ASP A 66 -2.45 5.73 -10.10
N TRP A 67 -1.77 4.57 -10.11
CA TRP A 67 -2.03 3.47 -9.19
C TRP A 67 -1.92 3.87 -7.73
N HIS A 68 -0.84 4.58 -7.37
CA HIS A 68 -0.61 5.02 -5.99
C HIS A 68 -1.67 6.01 -5.52
N ASP A 69 -2.06 6.97 -6.37
CA ASP A 69 -3.03 8.00 -6.01
C ASP A 69 -4.44 7.40 -5.85
N CYS A 70 -4.83 6.50 -6.75
CA CYS A 70 -6.11 5.77 -6.67
C CYS A 70 -6.17 4.86 -5.44
N LEU A 71 -5.10 4.10 -5.17
CA LEU A 71 -5.05 3.21 -4.03
C LEU A 71 -5.04 3.98 -2.69
N THR A 72 -4.36 5.13 -2.66
CA THR A 72 -4.42 6.04 -1.50
C THR A 72 -5.84 6.55 -1.29
N ALA A 73 -6.52 6.98 -2.36
CA ALA A 73 -7.91 7.41 -2.27
C ALA A 73 -8.83 6.28 -1.77
N ALA A 74 -8.65 5.04 -2.24
CA ALA A 74 -9.40 3.88 -1.75
C ALA A 74 -9.16 3.63 -0.25
N ARG A 75 -7.92 3.76 0.24
CA ARG A 75 -7.61 3.57 1.67
C ARG A 75 -8.21 4.65 2.56
N GLU A 76 -8.10 5.91 2.14
CA GLU A 76 -8.63 7.04 2.89
C GLU A 76 -10.17 7.09 2.85
N PHE A 77 -10.79 6.56 1.79
CA PHE A 77 -12.24 6.48 1.64
C PHE A 77 -12.87 5.38 2.51
N TYR A 78 -12.17 4.28 2.80
CA TYR A 78 -12.73 3.13 3.51
C TYR A 78 -13.43 3.47 4.83
N PRO A 79 -12.87 4.32 5.73
CA PRO A 79 -13.57 4.74 6.95
C PRO A 79 -14.88 5.47 6.71
N PHE A 80 -15.01 6.21 5.60
CA PHE A 80 -16.25 6.91 5.24
C PHE A 80 -17.32 5.92 4.81
N TRP A 81 -16.94 4.96 3.97
CA TRP A 81 -17.87 3.91 3.54
C TRP A 81 -18.30 3.00 4.71
N LYS A 82 -17.37 2.65 5.61
CA LYS A 82 -17.65 1.85 6.81
C LYS A 82 -18.38 2.61 7.92
N GLU A 83 -18.56 3.92 7.79
CA GLU A 83 -19.13 4.79 8.82
C GLU A 83 -18.31 4.79 10.14
N ASP A 84 -16.99 4.58 10.05
CA ASP A 84 -16.08 4.56 11.21
C ASP A 84 -15.69 5.98 11.62
N ILE A 85 -16.54 6.61 12.45
CA ILE A 85 -16.35 7.97 12.94
C ILE A 85 -15.02 8.17 13.67
N LYS A 86 -14.54 7.15 14.40
CA LYS A 86 -13.26 7.24 15.13
C LYS A 86 -12.09 7.30 14.14
N ALA A 87 -12.11 6.46 13.12
CA ALA A 87 -11.11 6.49 12.07
C ALA A 87 -11.17 7.78 11.23
N ILE A 88 -12.37 8.28 10.93
CA ILE A 88 -12.55 9.58 10.24
C ILE A 88 -11.98 10.73 11.10
N ALA A 89 -12.24 10.75 12.40
CA ALA A 89 -11.69 11.75 13.30
C ALA A 89 -10.15 11.68 13.36
N ALA A 90 -9.58 10.48 13.43
CA ALA A 90 -8.13 10.28 13.38
C ALA A 90 -7.52 10.74 12.05
N LEU A 91 -8.20 10.51 10.92
CA LEU A 91 -7.81 11.04 9.61
C LEU A 91 -7.85 12.57 9.58
N ASN A 92 -8.86 13.18 10.20
CA ASN A 92 -9.00 14.63 10.25
C ASN A 92 -7.94 15.31 11.14
N ILE A 93 -7.56 14.69 12.26
CA ILE A 93 -6.57 15.26 13.19
C ILE A 93 -5.15 15.13 12.64
N ASN A 94 -4.85 14.03 11.97
CA ASN A 94 -3.52 13.83 11.39
C ASN A 94 -3.31 14.76 10.18
N PRO A 95 -2.15 15.41 10.05
CA PRO A 95 -1.74 16.09 8.81
C PRO A 95 -1.45 15.09 7.66
N GLY A 96 -1.99 13.87 7.76
CA GLY A 96 -1.68 12.69 6.96
C GLY A 96 -2.50 12.57 5.68
N PHE A 97 -3.46 13.46 5.42
CA PHE A 97 -3.94 13.61 4.05
C PHE A 97 -2.77 14.06 3.19
N ASP A 98 -2.44 13.28 2.16
CA ASP A 98 -1.55 13.75 1.09
C ASP A 98 -2.32 14.78 0.24
N ILE A 99 -2.60 15.93 0.86
CA ILE A 99 -3.17 17.15 0.24
C ILE A 99 -2.19 17.63 -0.84
N THR A 100 -0.90 17.48 -0.54
CA THR A 100 0.20 17.63 -1.50
C THR A 100 0.78 16.25 -1.79
N PRO A 101 0.69 15.76 -3.04
CA PRO A 101 1.28 14.49 -3.41
C PRO A 101 2.78 14.48 -3.09
N LEU A 102 3.28 13.37 -2.57
CA LEU A 102 4.72 13.15 -2.47
C LEU A 102 5.31 13.32 -3.88
N GLN A 103 6.13 14.34 -4.07
CA GLN A 103 6.72 14.64 -5.38
C GLN A 103 7.69 13.54 -5.84
N TRP A 104 8.25 12.80 -4.88
CA TRP A 104 9.14 11.70 -5.16
C TRP A 104 8.37 10.45 -5.59
N LYS A 105 8.78 9.89 -6.72
CA LYS A 105 8.43 8.53 -7.16
C LYS A 105 9.73 7.75 -7.41
N PRO A 106 9.78 6.44 -7.12
CA PRO A 106 10.89 5.60 -7.56
C PRO A 106 11.07 5.66 -9.07
N LEU A 107 12.28 5.38 -9.55
CA LEU A 107 12.57 5.33 -10.98
C LEU A 107 11.69 4.30 -11.71
N PRO A 108 11.20 4.62 -12.93
CA PRO A 108 10.49 3.66 -13.77
C PRO A 108 11.33 2.41 -14.04
N THR A 109 10.71 1.24 -13.97
CA THR A 109 11.39 -0.05 -14.13
C THR A 109 10.39 -1.17 -14.43
N SER A 110 10.90 -2.38 -14.66
CA SER A 110 10.10 -3.61 -14.75
C SER A 110 10.49 -4.60 -13.66
N LEU A 111 9.61 -5.56 -13.34
CA LEU A 111 9.93 -6.61 -12.39
C LEU A 111 11.17 -7.42 -12.82
N LYS A 112 11.34 -7.66 -14.12
CA LYS A 112 12.50 -8.36 -14.68
C LYS A 112 13.80 -7.62 -14.36
N LEU A 113 13.86 -6.32 -14.67
CA LEU A 113 15.06 -5.51 -14.43
C LEU A 113 15.39 -5.41 -12.93
N LEU A 114 14.36 -5.28 -12.08
CA LEU A 114 14.55 -5.31 -10.62
C LEU A 114 15.15 -6.62 -10.14
N MET A 115 14.66 -7.75 -10.64
CA MET A 115 15.18 -9.08 -10.26
C MET A 115 16.61 -9.28 -10.72
N GLU A 116 16.94 -8.85 -11.94
CA GLU A 116 18.30 -8.91 -12.49
C GLU A 116 19.28 -8.04 -11.70
N SER A 117 18.85 -6.85 -11.27
CA SER A 117 19.71 -5.94 -10.49
C SER A 117 20.06 -6.50 -9.10
N LEU A 118 19.22 -7.36 -8.51
CA LEU A 118 19.49 -7.94 -7.18
C LEU A 118 20.79 -8.75 -7.11
N ALA A 119 21.28 -9.27 -8.24
CA ALA A 119 22.51 -10.05 -8.29
C ALA A 119 23.77 -9.17 -8.11
N THR A 120 23.70 -7.90 -8.52
CA THR A 120 24.83 -6.97 -8.50
C THR A 120 24.66 -5.83 -7.50
N GLU A 121 23.46 -5.67 -6.94
CA GLU A 121 23.14 -4.63 -5.98
C GLU A 121 23.96 -4.77 -4.69
N LYS A 122 24.52 -3.65 -4.23
CA LYS A 122 25.27 -3.58 -2.97
C LYS A 122 24.43 -2.83 -1.95
N PHE A 123 23.91 -3.57 -0.98
CA PHE A 123 23.23 -3.02 0.18
C PHE A 123 24.23 -2.53 1.22
N ASP A 124 23.97 -1.37 1.82
CA ASP A 124 24.81 -0.84 2.90
C ASP A 124 24.54 -1.54 4.24
N ALA A 125 25.22 -1.13 5.32
CA ALA A 125 25.02 -1.72 6.64
C ALA A 125 23.60 -1.48 7.19
N SER A 126 23.03 -0.30 6.94
CA SER A 126 21.68 0.10 7.38
C SER A 126 20.59 -0.70 6.67
N GLU A 127 20.86 -1.19 5.47
CA GLU A 127 19.96 -2.03 4.66
C GLU A 127 20.15 -3.52 4.94
N ASN A 128 21.40 -3.96 5.14
CA ASN A 128 21.70 -5.36 5.44
C ASN A 128 21.20 -5.78 6.83
N TRP A 129 21.22 -4.88 7.82
CA TRP A 129 20.76 -5.20 9.16
C TRP A 129 19.29 -5.67 9.20
N PRO A 130 18.30 -4.91 8.67
CA PRO A 130 16.91 -5.36 8.69
C PRO A 130 16.69 -6.60 7.82
N LEU A 131 17.43 -6.77 6.71
CA LEU A 131 17.36 -7.99 5.89
C LEU A 131 17.81 -9.23 6.66
N LYS A 132 18.91 -9.13 7.42
CA LYS A 132 19.43 -10.22 8.25
C LYS A 132 18.47 -10.55 9.39
N ALA A 133 17.95 -9.55 10.07
CA ALA A 133 16.99 -9.72 11.16
C ALA A 133 15.69 -10.39 10.67
N TYR A 134 15.16 -9.95 9.53
CA TYR A 134 13.98 -10.55 8.91
C TYR A 134 14.22 -12.02 8.50
N ALA A 135 15.35 -12.30 7.86
CA ALA A 135 15.73 -13.67 7.49
C ALA A 135 15.90 -14.58 8.73
N GLN A 136 16.45 -14.04 9.82
CA GLN A 136 16.61 -14.77 11.07
C GLN A 136 15.25 -15.07 11.72
N ALA A 137 14.34 -14.10 11.77
CA ALA A 137 12.99 -14.30 12.30
C ALA A 137 12.22 -15.38 11.53
N LEU A 138 12.29 -15.37 10.19
CA LEU A 138 11.68 -16.41 9.35
C LEU A 138 12.20 -17.82 9.68
N ARG A 139 13.52 -17.96 9.91
CA ARG A 139 14.13 -19.25 10.28
C ARG A 139 13.74 -19.70 11.69
N GLN A 140 13.60 -18.76 12.62
CA GLN A 140 13.16 -19.06 14.00
C GLN A 140 11.71 -19.57 14.03
N GLU A 141 10.87 -19.10 13.12
CA GLU A 141 9.50 -19.62 12.89
C GLU A 141 9.48 -20.95 12.10
N GLY A 142 10.64 -21.58 11.86
CA GLY A 142 10.73 -22.89 11.21
C GLY A 142 10.58 -22.87 9.68
N SER A 143 10.76 -21.71 9.03
CA SER A 143 10.68 -21.62 7.56
C SER A 143 11.82 -22.36 6.86
N GLU A 144 11.46 -23.09 5.79
CA GLU A 144 12.42 -23.65 4.85
C GLU A 144 13.26 -22.58 4.14
N GLN A 145 14.51 -22.92 3.80
CA GLN A 145 15.47 -21.97 3.23
C GLN A 145 14.98 -21.35 1.90
N SER A 146 14.27 -22.10 1.07
CA SER A 146 13.69 -21.60 -0.19
C SER A 146 12.62 -20.52 0.02
N LEU A 147 11.83 -20.64 1.08
CA LEU A 147 10.84 -19.64 1.49
C LEU A 147 11.55 -18.38 1.99
N VAL A 148 12.54 -18.55 2.87
CA VAL A 148 13.37 -17.45 3.37
C VAL A 148 13.98 -16.67 2.22
N ASP A 149 14.61 -17.36 1.26
CA ASP A 149 15.27 -16.73 0.11
C ASP A 149 14.28 -15.97 -0.77
N THR A 150 13.09 -16.52 -1.00
CA THR A 150 12.03 -15.87 -1.78
C THR A 150 11.56 -14.58 -1.10
N ARG A 151 11.29 -14.63 0.21
CA ARG A 151 10.85 -13.45 0.97
C ARG A 151 11.94 -12.39 1.07
N VAL A 152 13.19 -12.79 1.31
CA VAL A 152 14.33 -11.86 1.32
C VAL A 152 14.53 -11.20 -0.04
N LYS A 153 14.36 -11.92 -1.16
CA LYS A 153 14.41 -11.33 -2.51
C LYS A 153 13.34 -10.24 -2.69
N LEU A 154 12.10 -10.49 -2.26
CA LEU A 154 11.03 -9.50 -2.33
C LEU A 154 11.29 -8.28 -1.43
N ALA A 155 11.86 -8.48 -0.23
CA ALA A 155 12.30 -7.39 0.64
C ALA A 155 13.44 -6.55 0.02
N LYS A 156 14.36 -7.18 -0.71
CA LYS A 156 15.41 -6.46 -1.44
C LYS A 156 14.86 -5.59 -2.56
N ILE A 157 13.81 -6.03 -3.26
CA ILE A 157 13.16 -5.22 -4.30
C ILE A 157 12.70 -3.88 -3.73
N ILE A 158 12.06 -3.87 -2.55
CA ILE A 158 11.57 -2.62 -1.98
C ILE A 158 12.73 -1.69 -1.56
N LEU A 159 13.85 -2.24 -1.08
CA LEU A 159 15.05 -1.44 -0.79
C LEU A 159 15.64 -0.80 -2.05
N VAL A 160 15.73 -1.55 -3.16
CA VAL A 160 16.15 -0.99 -4.46
C VAL A 160 15.23 0.15 -4.89
N ARG A 161 13.91 -0.02 -4.73
CA ARG A 161 12.92 1.03 -5.04
C ARG A 161 13.02 2.25 -4.14
N LEU A 162 13.58 2.11 -2.94
CA LEU A 162 13.77 3.20 -1.97
C LEU A 162 15.12 3.92 -2.08
N LYS A 163 16.07 3.41 -2.88
CA LYS A 163 17.46 3.89 -2.91
C LYS A 163 17.60 5.40 -3.14
N ASN A 164 16.74 5.97 -3.98
CA ASN A 164 16.75 7.39 -4.33
C ASN A 164 15.70 8.22 -3.58
N ALA A 165 15.12 7.67 -2.49
CA ALA A 165 14.16 8.39 -1.68
C ALA A 165 14.83 9.55 -0.94
N PRO A 166 14.26 10.77 -0.96
CA PRO A 166 14.86 11.92 -0.28
C PRO A 166 14.84 11.76 1.24
N VAL A 167 13.86 11.04 1.77
CA VAL A 167 13.69 10.80 3.21
C VAL A 167 13.25 9.35 3.43
N LYS A 168 13.92 8.66 4.36
CA LYS A 168 13.50 7.33 4.85
C LYS A 168 12.38 7.50 5.87
N ASN A 169 11.13 7.39 5.42
CA ASN A 169 9.95 7.42 6.29
C ASN A 169 8.82 6.51 5.76
N HIS A 170 7.73 6.40 6.52
CA HIS A 170 6.57 5.59 6.18
C HIS A 170 5.92 5.97 4.85
N LYS A 171 5.91 7.26 4.47
CA LYS A 171 5.33 7.73 3.21
C LYS A 171 6.13 7.23 2.02
N SER A 172 7.45 7.45 2.02
CA SER A 172 8.34 6.95 0.96
C SER A 172 8.24 5.43 0.82
N TYR A 173 8.17 4.70 1.94
CA TYR A 173 7.97 3.25 1.95
C TYR A 173 6.67 2.85 1.26
N ARG A 174 5.55 3.47 1.66
CA ARG A 174 4.22 3.20 1.07
C ARG A 174 4.18 3.52 -0.42
N THR A 175 4.68 4.68 -0.84
CA THR A 175 4.75 5.07 -2.26
C THR A 175 5.59 4.08 -3.06
N ALA A 176 6.73 3.64 -2.52
CA ALA A 176 7.55 2.63 -3.17
C ALA A 176 6.83 1.29 -3.30
N VAL A 177 6.10 0.84 -2.27
CA VAL A 177 5.29 -0.39 -2.32
C VAL A 177 4.21 -0.27 -3.38
N ASP A 178 3.39 0.77 -3.33
CA ASP A 178 2.24 0.94 -4.22
C ASP A 178 2.65 1.03 -5.68
N LEU A 179 3.77 1.71 -5.99
CA LEU A 179 4.34 1.79 -7.35
C LEU A 179 5.14 0.53 -7.76
N THR A 180 5.25 -0.46 -6.88
CA THR A 180 5.83 -1.77 -7.19
C THR A 180 4.76 -2.83 -7.43
N LEU A 181 3.58 -2.70 -6.81
CA LEU A 181 2.45 -3.61 -7.03
C LEU A 181 2.05 -3.84 -8.49
N PRO A 182 1.92 -2.82 -9.35
CA PRO A 182 1.52 -3.01 -10.74
C PRO A 182 2.59 -3.72 -11.58
N LEU A 183 3.83 -3.88 -11.07
CA LEU A 183 4.86 -4.66 -11.76
C LEU A 183 4.62 -6.17 -11.68
N PHE A 184 3.73 -6.62 -10.79
CA PHE A 184 3.34 -8.02 -10.65
C PHE A 184 2.07 -8.31 -11.45
N ASN A 185 2.23 -9.04 -12.56
CA ASN A 185 1.11 -9.46 -13.42
C ASN A 185 0.29 -10.63 -12.85
N ILE A 186 0.86 -11.37 -11.88
CA ILE A 186 0.22 -12.52 -11.25
C ILE A 186 -0.29 -12.10 -9.87
N LYS A 187 -1.61 -12.19 -9.65
CA LYS A 187 -2.26 -11.79 -8.38
C LYS A 187 -1.64 -12.43 -7.15
N ASN A 188 -1.37 -13.73 -7.20
CA ASN A 188 -0.73 -14.46 -6.09
C ASN A 188 0.66 -13.90 -5.74
N ASN A 189 1.45 -13.51 -6.75
CA ASN A 189 2.77 -12.91 -6.53
C ASN A 189 2.64 -11.50 -5.93
N ARG A 190 1.65 -10.72 -6.39
CA ARG A 190 1.35 -9.40 -5.81
C ARG A 190 0.94 -9.50 -4.34
N ARG A 191 0.10 -10.50 -4.00
CA ARG A 191 -0.32 -10.79 -2.62
C ARG A 191 0.87 -11.21 -1.75
N LEU A 192 1.71 -12.11 -2.25
CA LEU A 192 2.93 -12.51 -1.54
C LEU A 192 3.87 -11.32 -1.31
N PHE A 193 4.08 -10.48 -2.33
CA PHE A 193 4.88 -9.27 -2.20
C PHE A 193 4.34 -8.36 -1.09
N LEU A 194 3.03 -8.13 -1.03
CA LEU A 194 2.41 -7.30 0.00
C LEU A 194 2.58 -7.84 1.42
N VAL A 195 2.38 -9.14 1.61
CA VAL A 195 2.62 -9.80 2.90
C VAL A 195 4.07 -9.57 3.31
N VAL A 196 5.02 -9.81 2.40
CA VAL A 196 6.44 -9.66 2.68
C VAL A 196 6.84 -8.21 3.01
N VAL A 197 6.37 -7.22 2.26
CA VAL A 197 6.75 -5.82 2.55
C VAL A 197 6.10 -5.31 3.83
N ARG A 198 4.92 -5.79 4.22
CA ARG A 198 4.32 -5.46 5.52
C ARG A 198 5.11 -6.05 6.68
N GLU A 199 5.44 -7.34 6.60
CA GLU A 199 6.30 -7.99 7.60
C GLU A 199 7.66 -7.28 7.70
N PHE A 200 8.30 -7.06 6.54
CA PHE A 200 9.63 -6.45 6.46
C PHE A 200 9.64 -5.00 6.94
N TYR A 201 8.54 -4.25 6.79
CA TYR A 201 8.45 -2.86 7.26
C TYR A 201 8.77 -2.72 8.74
N HIS A 202 8.33 -3.67 9.59
CA HIS A 202 8.65 -3.66 11.02
C HIS A 202 10.15 -3.75 11.29
N PHE A 203 10.88 -4.57 10.53
CA PHE A 203 12.33 -4.64 10.63
C PHE A 203 12.99 -3.37 10.10
N TRP A 204 12.48 -2.83 9.01
CA TRP A 204 13.00 -1.62 8.36
C TRP A 204 12.90 -0.37 9.26
N ILE A 205 11.83 -0.22 10.04
CA ILE A 205 11.70 0.88 11.02
C ILE A 205 12.37 0.60 12.37
N GLY A 206 12.96 -0.58 12.57
CA GLY A 206 13.57 -0.97 13.84
C GLY A 206 12.55 -1.23 14.97
N ASN A 207 11.37 -1.76 14.65
CA ASN A 207 10.39 -2.16 15.65
C ASN A 207 10.98 -3.27 16.56
N PRO A 208 11.05 -3.08 17.89
CA PRO A 208 11.54 -4.12 18.81
C PRO A 208 10.77 -5.43 18.71
N ASP A 209 9.48 -5.36 18.38
CA ASP A 209 8.58 -6.52 18.29
C ASP A 209 8.49 -7.12 16.87
N ALA A 210 9.37 -6.71 15.95
CA ALA A 210 9.29 -7.10 14.54
C ALA A 210 9.23 -8.62 14.30
N SER A 211 10.00 -9.40 15.07
CA SER A 211 10.01 -10.87 14.95
C SER A 211 8.63 -11.49 15.20
N SER A 212 7.81 -10.88 16.06
CA SER A 212 6.47 -11.38 16.38
C SER A 212 5.44 -11.11 15.28
N MET A 213 5.81 -10.39 14.22
CA MET A 213 4.93 -9.98 13.12
C MET A 213 5.10 -10.84 11.86
N VAL A 214 6.07 -11.76 11.85
CA VAL A 214 6.38 -12.59 10.68
C VAL A 214 5.43 -13.81 10.60
N LEU A 215 4.99 -14.18 9.39
CA LEU A 215 4.08 -15.31 9.12
C LEU A 215 2.73 -15.29 9.86
N LYS A 216 2.36 -14.17 10.49
CA LYS A 216 1.06 -14.02 11.16
C LYS A 216 -0.09 -13.70 10.20
N ASP A 217 0.24 -13.15 9.04
CA ASP A 217 -0.72 -12.82 7.99
C ASP A 217 -1.01 -14.03 7.08
N GLY A 218 -1.76 -15.01 7.59
CA GLY A 218 -2.38 -16.06 6.78
C GLY A 218 -3.57 -15.56 5.95
N SER A 219 -4.13 -14.39 6.28
CA SER A 219 -5.27 -13.76 5.60
C SER A 219 -4.78 -12.62 4.71
N GLY A 220 -4.00 -12.93 3.67
CA GLY A 220 -3.35 -11.94 2.82
C GLY A 220 -4.30 -10.84 2.34
N ASN A 221 -4.12 -9.65 2.88
CA ASN A 221 -4.75 -8.39 2.52
C ASN A 221 -4.12 -7.87 1.23
N ILE A 222 -4.88 -7.75 0.13
CA ILE A 222 -4.28 -7.46 -1.19
C ILE A 222 -4.13 -5.97 -1.48
N LEU A 223 -4.82 -5.05 -0.80
CA LEU A 223 -4.72 -3.62 -1.14
C LEU A 223 -4.88 -2.65 0.04
N LEU A 224 -5.48 -3.12 1.13
CA LEU A 224 -5.85 -2.33 2.30
C LEU A 224 -5.21 -2.94 3.53
#